data_AF-A0A6L5EK07-F1
#
_entry.id   AF-A0A6L5EK07-F1
#
_cell.length_a   1.000
_cell.length_b   1.000
_cell.length_c   1.000
_cell.angle_alpha   90.00
_cell.angle_beta   90.00
_cell.angle_gamma   90.00
#
_symmetry.space_group_name_H-M   'P 1'
#
loop_
_entity.id
_entity.type
_entity.pdbx_description
1 polymer ?
#
loop_
_entity_poly.entity_id
_entity_poly.type
_entity_poly.pdbx_seq_one_letter_code
_entity_poly.pdbx_strand_id
1 'polypeptide(L)'
;HVVRMANDALERVRKGLRKELKPSQSRTLKGDRKILLKRAHEVSDRERLIMETWTGAFPQLLAAYEHKERFYGIWDATTRLQAEAALDEWIATIPKGQKEVWSDLVR
;
A
#
# COMPACT_ATOMS: atom_id res chain seq x y z
N HIS A 1 1.11 -0.91 -16.57
CA HIS A 1 2.30 -1.34 -15.81
C HIS A 1 1.82 -1.80 -14.45
N VAL A 2 1.97 -3.08 -14.14
CA VAL A 2 1.35 -3.78 -13.00
C VAL A 2 1.70 -3.13 -11.65
N VAL A 3 2.92 -2.62 -11.49
CA VAL A 3 3.37 -1.84 -10.31
C VAL A 3 2.48 -0.60 -10.04
N ARG A 4 1.98 0.06 -11.09
CA ARG A 4 1.08 1.21 -10.92
C ARG A 4 -0.25 0.82 -10.29
N MET A 5 -0.74 -0.38 -10.58
CA MET A 5 -2.03 -0.87 -10.06
C MET A 5 -1.96 -1.11 -8.55
N ALA A 6 -0.80 -1.50 -8.01
CA ALA A 6 -0.61 -1.63 -6.56
C ALA A 6 -0.65 -0.26 -5.85
N ASN A 7 -0.04 0.76 -6.45
CA ASN A 7 -0.19 2.15 -5.99
C ASN A 7 -1.65 2.62 -6.08
N ASP A 8 -2.37 2.28 -7.14
CA ASP A 8 -3.77 2.65 -7.32
C ASP A 8 -4.67 1.99 -6.26
N ALA A 9 -4.41 0.73 -5.92
CA ALA A 9 -5.12 0.02 -4.84
C ALA A 9 -4.90 0.69 -3.47
N LEU A 10 -3.65 1.05 -3.13
CA LEU A 10 -3.35 1.82 -1.92
C LEU A 10 -4.08 3.18 -1.92
N GLU A 11 -4.12 3.88 -3.05
CA GLU A 11 -4.86 5.14 -3.17
C GLU A 11 -6.36 4.97 -2.97
N ARG A 12 -6.96 3.85 -3.41
CA ARG A 12 -8.37 3.54 -3.14
C ARG A 12 -8.61 3.39 -1.63
N VAL A 13 -7.73 2.70 -0.90
CA VAL A 13 -7.78 2.63 0.57
C VAL A 13 -7.69 4.02 1.20
N ARG A 14 -6.67 4.82 0.83
CA ARG A 14 -6.47 6.18 1.33
C ARG A 14 -7.69 7.09 1.08
N LYS A 15 -8.32 6.98 -0.08
CA LYS A 15 -9.54 7.75 -0.43
C LYS A 15 -10.74 7.29 0.40
N GLY A 16 -10.85 6.00 0.71
CA GLY A 16 -11.89 5.44 1.57
C GLY A 16 -11.90 6.04 2.98
N LEU A 17 -10.71 6.34 3.52
CA LEU A 17 -10.56 6.97 4.85
C LEU A 17 -11.17 8.36 4.97
N ARG A 18 -11.54 9.01 3.85
CA ARG A 18 -12.11 10.36 3.88
C ARG A 18 -13.33 10.50 4.79
N LYS A 19 -14.12 9.43 4.96
CA LYS A 19 -15.29 9.42 5.85
C LYS A 19 -14.92 9.42 7.34
N GLU A 20 -13.72 8.95 7.68
CA GLU A 20 -13.20 8.84 9.05
C GLU A 20 -12.36 10.06 9.46
N LEU A 21 -12.03 10.93 8.51
CA LEU A 21 -11.10 12.05 8.68
C LEU A 21 -11.82 13.40 8.85
N LYS A 22 -11.28 14.26 9.71
CA LYS A 22 -11.65 15.70 9.70
C LYS A 22 -11.20 16.35 8.38
N PRO A 23 -11.86 17.44 7.92
CA PRO A 23 -11.46 18.12 6.68
C PRO A 23 -10.01 18.61 6.64
N SER A 24 -9.41 18.96 7.78
CA SER A 24 -7.99 19.29 7.88
C SER A 24 -7.10 18.07 7.64
N GLN A 25 -7.35 16.97 8.36
CA GLN A 25 -6.59 15.72 8.22
C GLN A 25 -6.70 15.13 6.81
N SER A 26 -7.88 15.18 6.20
CA SER A 26 -8.07 14.72 4.82
C SER A 26 -7.23 15.53 3.81
N ARG A 27 -7.07 16.84 4.02
CA ARG A 27 -6.19 17.68 3.19
C ARG A 27 -4.72 17.34 3.41
N THR A 28 -4.29 17.17 4.66
CA THR A 28 -2.91 16.80 4.99
C THR A 28 -2.54 15.44 4.39
N LEU A 29 -3.35 14.40 4.63
CA LEU A 29 -3.14 13.05 4.05
C LEU A 29 -3.11 13.07 2.51
N LYS A 30 -3.90 13.94 1.87
CA LYS A 30 -3.86 14.11 0.40
C LYS A 30 -2.54 14.75 -0.07
N GLY A 31 -1.98 15.67 0.71
CA GLY A 31 -0.66 16.28 0.47
C GLY A 31 0.46 15.26 0.63
N ASP A 32 0.38 14.46 1.69
CA ASP A 32 1.39 13.44 2.04
C ASP A 32 1.32 12.19 1.17
N ARG A 33 0.31 12.05 0.30
CA ARG A 33 0.08 10.83 -0.48
C ARG A 33 1.32 10.33 -1.22
N LYS A 34 2.17 11.24 -1.71
CA LYS A 34 3.39 10.86 -2.44
C LYS A 34 4.35 10.03 -1.58
N ILE A 35 4.38 10.29 -0.27
CA ILE A 35 5.19 9.54 0.69
C ILE A 35 4.72 8.08 0.75
N LEU A 36 3.40 7.85 0.80
CA LEU A 36 2.80 6.51 0.82
C LEU A 36 3.05 5.71 -0.47
N LEU A 37 3.29 6.39 -1.60
CA LEU A 37 3.54 5.74 -2.89
C LEU A 37 5.00 5.34 -3.10
N LYS A 38 5.94 5.89 -2.32
CA LYS A 38 7.36 5.54 -2.37
C LYS A 38 7.64 4.11 -1.90
N ARG A 39 8.74 3.53 -2.37
CA ARG A 39 9.31 2.30 -1.81
C ARG A 39 9.94 2.58 -0.46
N ALA A 40 9.95 1.60 0.44
CA ALA A 40 10.44 1.77 1.80
C ALA A 40 11.88 2.31 1.91
N HIS A 41 12.74 2.02 0.92
CA HIS A 41 14.12 2.50 0.85
C HIS A 41 14.27 3.92 0.26
N GLU A 42 13.23 4.49 -0.36
CA GLU A 42 13.21 5.84 -0.93
C GLU A 42 12.59 6.88 0.02
N VAL A 43 12.07 6.42 1.16
CA VAL A 43 11.45 7.24 2.19
C VAL A 43 12.53 7.76 3.12
N SER A 44 12.72 9.07 3.15
CA SER A 44 13.64 9.73 4.09
C SER A 44 13.16 9.61 5.54
N ASP A 45 14.05 9.80 6.52
CA ASP A 45 13.69 9.72 7.94
C ASP A 45 12.54 10.66 8.32
N ARG A 46 12.52 11.87 7.77
CA ARG A 46 11.42 12.82 7.98
C ARG A 46 10.10 12.32 7.41
N GLU A 47 10.13 11.73 6.23
CA GLU A 47 8.95 11.17 5.58
C GLU A 47 8.45 9.91 6.30
N ARG A 48 9.36 9.14 6.89
CA ARG A 48 9.04 7.97 7.72
C ARG A 48 8.20 8.36 8.93
N LEU A 49 8.57 9.44 9.64
CA LEU A 49 7.77 9.96 10.76
C LEU A 49 6.34 10.34 10.35
N ILE A 50 6.18 10.96 9.17
CA ILE A 50 4.86 11.30 8.63
C ILE A 50 4.09 10.02 8.29
N MET A 51 4.76 9.05 7.66
CA MET A 51 4.15 7.76 7.33
C MET A 51 3.68 7.04 8.59
N GLU A 52 4.52 6.92 9.60
CA GLU A 52 4.22 6.29 10.90
C GLU A 52 3.05 6.98 11.62
N THR A 53 2.94 8.30 11.51
CA THR A 53 1.79 9.05 12.05
C THR A 53 0.48 8.58 11.40
N TRP A 54 0.47 8.45 10.08
CA TRP A 54 -0.73 8.03 9.34
C TRP A 54 -1.02 6.53 9.51
N THR A 55 0.01 5.68 9.44
CA THR A 55 -0.15 4.23 9.55
C THR A 55 -0.47 3.80 10.97
N GLY A 56 0.01 4.52 11.99
CA GLY A 56 -0.38 4.33 13.38
C GLY A 56 -1.83 4.75 13.67
N ALA A 57 -2.31 5.82 13.02
CA ALA A 57 -3.70 6.26 13.15
C ALA A 57 -4.70 5.40 12.36
N PHE A 58 -4.27 4.81 11.23
CA PHE A 58 -5.12 4.03 10.34
C PHE A 58 -4.46 2.67 10.03
N PRO A 59 -4.68 1.64 10.86
CA PRO A 59 -4.12 0.31 10.65
C PRO A 59 -4.46 -0.29 9.28
N GLN A 60 -5.62 0.05 8.71
CA GLN A 60 -6.00 -0.35 7.35
C GLN A 60 -5.09 0.27 6.28
N LEU A 61 -4.58 1.48 6.50
CA LEU A 61 -3.61 2.13 5.62
C LEU A 61 -2.24 1.47 5.73
N LEU A 62 -1.81 1.12 6.95
CA LEU A 62 -0.58 0.36 7.17
C LEU A 62 -0.63 -0.98 6.42
N ALA A 63 -1.68 -1.76 6.64
CA ALA A 63 -1.84 -3.06 6.00
C ALA A 63 -1.83 -2.95 4.47
N ALA A 64 -2.45 -1.91 3.91
CA ALA A 64 -2.42 -1.65 2.47
C ALA A 64 -1.01 -1.28 1.98
N TYR A 65 -0.28 -0.45 2.72
CA TYR A 65 1.10 -0.08 2.37
C TYR A 65 2.05 -1.27 2.41
N GLU A 66 2.00 -2.08 3.48
CA GLU A 66 2.83 -3.29 3.59
C GLU A 66 2.48 -4.31 2.51
N HIS A 67 1.20 -4.46 2.19
CA HIS A 67 0.76 -5.36 1.13
C HIS A 67 1.23 -4.89 -0.26
N LYS A 68 1.24 -3.57 -0.51
CA LYS A 68 1.86 -2.97 -1.70
C LYS A 68 3.37 -3.24 -1.74
N GLU A 69 4.09 -3.04 -0.64
CA GLU A 69 5.54 -3.25 -0.61
C GLU A 69 5.91 -4.73 -0.83
N ARG A 70 5.12 -5.67 -0.28
CA ARG A 70 5.26 -7.11 -0.53
C ARG A 70 5.00 -7.46 -1.99
N PHE A 71 4.00 -6.84 -2.63
CA PHE A 71 3.75 -7.02 -4.06
C PHE A 71 4.99 -6.68 -4.88
N TYR A 72 5.60 -5.52 -4.62
CA TYR A 72 6.83 -5.13 -5.32
C TYR A 72 8.01 -6.07 -5.04
N GLY A 73 8.06 -6.71 -3.87
CA GLY A 73 9.09 -7.70 -3.53
C GLY A 73 9.07 -8.95 -4.43
N ILE A 74 7.96 -9.25 -5.11
CA ILE A 74 7.89 -10.35 -6.09
C ILE A 74 8.89 -10.12 -7.24
N TRP A 75 9.22 -8.86 -7.57
CA TRP A 75 10.17 -8.51 -8.61
C TRP A 75 11.64 -8.70 -8.18
N ASP A 76 11.88 -8.93 -6.89
CA ASP A 76 13.20 -9.25 -6.34
C ASP A 76 13.49 -10.77 -6.44
N ALA A 77 12.53 -11.59 -6.87
CA ALA A 77 12.69 -13.03 -7.06
C ALA A 77 13.65 -13.35 -8.22
N THR A 78 14.58 -14.28 -8.00
CA THR A 78 15.61 -14.65 -8.98
C THR A 78 15.17 -15.77 -9.92
N THR A 79 14.11 -16.49 -9.54
CA THR A 79 13.56 -17.60 -10.32
C THR A 79 12.05 -17.47 -10.47
N ARG A 80 11.53 -18.03 -11.56
CA ARG A 80 10.08 -18.10 -11.81
C ARG A 80 9.33 -18.78 -10.68
N LEU A 81 9.86 -19.89 -10.15
CA LEU A 81 9.23 -20.64 -9.06
C LEU A 81 9.10 -19.78 -7.79
N GLN A 82 10.13 -18.99 -7.45
CA GLN A 82 10.06 -18.07 -6.31
C GLN A 82 9.05 -16.94 -6.56
N ALA A 83 9.01 -16.39 -7.78
CA ALA A 83 8.06 -15.34 -8.12
C ALA A 83 6.60 -15.84 -8.04
N GLU A 84 6.33 -17.05 -8.55
CA GLU A 84 5.02 -17.70 -8.47
C GLU A 84 4.62 -17.96 -7.01
N ALA A 85 5.51 -18.53 -6.20
CA ALA A 85 5.24 -18.75 -4.77
C ALA A 85 4.99 -17.44 -4.00
N ALA A 86 5.77 -16.39 -4.28
CA ALA A 86 5.59 -15.08 -3.67
C ALA A 86 4.28 -14.41 -4.10
N LEU A 87 3.85 -14.62 -5.37
CA LEU A 87 2.56 -14.15 -5.85
C LEU A 87 1.39 -14.90 -5.17
N ASP A 88 1.48 -16.21 -5.04
CA ASP A 88 0.46 -17.03 -4.37
C ASP A 88 0.31 -16.63 -2.89
N GLU A 89 1.43 -16.45 -2.18
CA GLU A 89 1.44 -15.96 -0.81
C GLU A 89 0.85 -14.54 -0.72
N TRP A 90 1.21 -13.68 -1.68
CA TRP A 90 0.66 -12.33 -1.75
C TRP A 90 -0.87 -12.37 -1.91
N ILE A 91 -1.41 -13.15 -2.84
CA ILE A 91 -2.87 -13.30 -3.04
C ILE A 91 -3.53 -13.84 -1.76
N ALA A 92 -2.93 -14.83 -1.10
CA ALA A 92 -3.47 -15.44 0.11
C ALA A 92 -3.50 -14.47 1.31
N THR A 93 -2.61 -13.48 1.33
CA THR A 93 -2.42 -12.55 2.47
C THR A 93 -2.97 -11.15 2.22
N ILE A 94 -3.91 -11.02 1.27
CA ILE A 94 -4.68 -9.78 1.05
C ILE A 94 -5.35 -9.35 2.37
N PRO A 95 -5.14 -8.10 2.84
CA PRO A 95 -5.73 -7.62 4.08
C PRO A 95 -7.26 -7.75 4.11
N LYS A 96 -7.79 -8.13 5.28
CA LYS A 96 -9.24 -8.27 5.49
C LYS A 96 -9.96 -6.95 5.16
N GLY A 97 -11.04 -7.04 4.40
CA GLY A 97 -11.83 -5.88 3.96
C GLY A 97 -11.22 -5.09 2.79
N GLN A 98 -10.09 -5.55 2.21
CA GLN A 98 -9.44 -4.87 1.08
C GLN A 98 -9.48 -5.68 -0.23
N LYS A 99 -10.09 -6.87 -0.25
CA LYS A 99 -10.15 -7.74 -1.45
C LYS A 99 -10.60 -7.00 -2.71
N GLU A 100 -11.60 -6.14 -2.60
CA GLU A 100 -12.12 -5.35 -3.73
C GLU A 100 -11.12 -4.34 -4.29
N VAL A 101 -10.26 -3.73 -3.44
CA VAL A 101 -9.29 -2.76 -3.95
C VAL A 101 -8.11 -3.44 -4.65
N TRP A 102 -7.80 -4.69 -4.26
CA TRP A 102 -6.69 -5.49 -4.81
C TRP A 102 -7.12 -6.39 -5.97
N SER A 103 -8.42 -6.55 -6.25
CA SER A 103 -8.93 -7.51 -7.23
C SER A 103 -8.37 -7.34 -8.64
N ASP A 104 -8.02 -6.11 -9.03
CA ASP A 104 -7.49 -5.83 -10.37
C ASP A 104 -6.11 -6.47 -10.59
N LEU A 105 -5.39 -6.81 -9.51
CA LEU A 105 -4.07 -7.45 -9.54
C LEU A 105 -4.13 -8.99 -9.40
N VAL A 106 -5.31 -9.54 -9.13
CA VAL A 106 -5.53 -10.98 -8.88
C VAL A 106 -6.20 -11.67 -10.10
N ARG A 107 -6.44 -10.91 -11.17
CA ARG A 107 -7.16 -11.39 -12.37
C ARG A 107 -6.27 -12.15 -13.34
#